data_AF-A0A6H1ZNQ6-F1
#
_entry.id   AF-A0A6H1ZNQ6-F1
#
_cell.length_a   1.000
_cell.length_b   1.000
_cell.length_c   1.000
_cell.angle_alpha   90.00
_cell.angle_beta   90.00
_cell.angle_gamma   90.00
#
_symmetry.space_group_name_H-M   'P 1'
#
loop_
_entity.id
_entity.type
_entity.pdbx_description
1 polymer ?
#
loop_
_entity_poly.entity_id
_entity_poly.type
_entity_poly.pdbx_seq_one_letter_code
_entity_poly.pdbx_strand_id
1 'polypeptide(L)'
;MTVMHAKGFEETLEKTDGTVPNGDDNLFTIANGPILVTHFYGLVSTVIGANVCTCTIQHACTAPAADIALSTAVAIENDAVGTTYYISNAALGVFTPITAGSVIIPALMLPWLLTPGTLQATFSAANTGAIRWFIVYKMLSQHSRVEAAA
;
A
#
# COMPACT_ATOMS: atom_id res chain seq x y z
N MET A 1 -20.63 -16.24 19.06
CA MET A 1 -19.86 -15.25 19.82
C MET A 1 -19.42 -14.17 18.84
N THR A 2 -20.15 -13.05 18.79
CA THR A 2 -19.82 -11.95 17.89
C THR A 2 -18.64 -11.22 18.50
N VAL A 3 -17.47 -11.29 17.86
CA VAL A 3 -16.34 -10.43 18.21
C VAL A 3 -16.77 -9.00 17.89
N MET A 4 -17.03 -8.20 18.91
CA MET A 4 -17.19 -6.77 18.74
C MET A 4 -15.80 -6.20 18.41
N HIS A 5 -15.52 -5.97 17.13
CA HIS A 5 -14.40 -5.12 16.74
C HIS A 5 -14.66 -3.74 17.36
N ALA A 6 -13.73 -3.27 18.18
CA ALA A 6 -13.86 -1.99 18.86
C ALA A 6 -13.87 -0.86 17.81
N LYS A 7 -15.07 -0.33 17.52
CA LYS A 7 -15.28 0.77 16.57
C LYS A 7 -14.38 1.96 16.92
N GLY A 8 -13.63 2.47 15.94
CA GLY A 8 -12.91 3.74 16.02
C GLY A 8 -11.41 3.65 16.31
N PHE A 9 -10.88 2.46 16.59
CA PHE A 9 -9.44 2.24 16.72
C PHE A 9 -8.80 1.97 15.35
N GLU A 10 -7.51 2.30 15.23
CA GLU A 10 -6.72 1.94 14.04
C GLU A 10 -6.45 0.44 14.03
N GLU A 11 -6.75 -0.20 12.91
CA GLU A 11 -6.41 -1.59 12.64
C GLU A 11 -5.18 -1.64 11.73
N THR A 12 -4.37 -2.68 11.88
CA THR A 12 -3.20 -2.94 11.04
C THR A 12 -3.35 -4.27 10.33
N LEU A 13 -3.00 -4.30 9.05
CA LEU A 13 -2.96 -5.53 8.26
C LEU A 13 -1.67 -5.60 7.44
N GLU A 14 -1.14 -6.81 7.27
CA GLU A 14 0.07 -7.10 6.50
C GLU A 14 -0.26 -8.07 5.35
N LYS A 15 0.26 -7.76 4.16
CA LYS A 15 0.40 -8.73 3.06
C LYS A 15 1.83 -9.29 3.07
N THR A 16 1.93 -10.61 3.25
CA THR A 16 3.19 -11.32 3.52
C THR A 16 3.69 -12.21 2.38
N ASP A 17 2.87 -12.44 1.36
CA ASP A 17 3.10 -13.40 0.27
C ASP A 17 4.32 -13.11 -0.60
N GLY A 18 4.86 -11.88 -0.53
CA GLY A 18 6.13 -11.52 -1.15
C GLY A 18 6.11 -11.63 -2.66
N THR A 19 4.99 -11.23 -3.29
CA THR A 19 4.86 -11.20 -4.75
C THR A 19 6.06 -10.51 -5.40
N VAL A 20 6.58 -11.17 -6.44
CA VAL A 20 7.70 -10.67 -7.22
C VAL A 20 7.22 -9.49 -8.10
N PRO A 21 7.93 -8.35 -8.14
CA PRO A 21 7.51 -7.18 -8.93
C PRO A 21 7.29 -7.51 -10.41
N ASN A 22 6.04 -7.46 -10.86
CA ASN A 22 5.65 -7.68 -12.26
C ASN A 22 4.22 -7.23 -12.53
N GLY A 23 4.03 -6.08 -13.17
CA GLY A 23 2.69 -5.54 -13.44
C GLY A 23 1.94 -5.17 -12.15
N ASP A 24 0.63 -5.41 -12.10
CA ASP A 24 -0.19 -5.11 -10.93
C ASP A 24 -0.11 -6.24 -9.88
N ASP A 25 0.29 -5.88 -8.65
CA ASP A 25 0.15 -6.70 -7.45
C ASP A 25 -1.00 -6.16 -6.61
N ASN A 26 -2.04 -6.97 -6.44
CA ASN A 26 -3.12 -6.65 -5.51
C ASN A 26 -2.57 -6.71 -4.09
N LEU A 27 -2.78 -5.68 -3.28
CA LEU A 27 -2.26 -5.61 -1.92
C LEU A 27 -3.35 -5.85 -0.88
N PHE A 28 -4.43 -5.07 -0.98
CA PHE A 28 -5.52 -5.13 -0.03
C PHE A 28 -6.85 -4.97 -0.73
N THR A 29 -7.80 -5.83 -0.42
CA THR A 29 -9.18 -5.72 -0.89
C THR A 29 -10.01 -5.03 0.17
N ILE A 30 -10.58 -3.88 -0.18
CA ILE A 30 -11.55 -3.15 0.62
C ILE A 30 -12.93 -3.62 0.18
N ALA A 31 -13.73 -4.14 1.10
CA ALA A 31 -15.06 -4.66 0.83
C ALA A 31 -16.12 -4.02 1.73
N ASN A 32 -17.37 -4.03 1.24
CA ASN A 32 -18.60 -3.75 1.99
C ASN A 32 -18.75 -2.34 2.61
N GLY A 33 -17.72 -1.50 2.58
CA GLY A 33 -17.78 -0.11 3.05
C GLY A 33 -16.41 0.59 2.97
N PRO A 34 -16.40 1.94 3.10
CA PRO A 34 -15.17 2.71 2.99
C PRO A 34 -14.28 2.59 4.23
N ILE A 35 -13.00 2.87 4.04
CA ILE A 35 -11.99 2.98 5.09
C ILE A 35 -11.24 4.31 4.98
N LEU A 36 -10.67 4.75 6.09
CA LEU A 36 -9.70 5.84 6.14
C LEU A 36 -8.32 5.25 6.40
N VAL A 37 -7.45 5.24 5.40
CA VAL A 37 -6.05 4.82 5.56
C VAL A 37 -5.27 5.94 6.21
N THR A 38 -4.66 5.66 7.35
CA THR A 38 -3.85 6.62 8.10
C THR A 38 -2.36 6.42 7.85
N HIS A 39 -1.96 5.17 7.56
CA HIS A 39 -0.59 4.87 7.17
C HIS A 39 -0.52 3.72 6.18
N PHE A 40 0.50 3.74 5.32
CA PHE A 40 0.77 2.71 4.33
C PHE A 40 2.28 2.60 4.12
N TYR A 41 2.79 1.38 4.13
CA TYR A 41 4.23 1.11 4.05
C TYR A 41 4.53 -0.11 3.19
N GLY A 42 5.62 -0.03 2.44
CA GLY A 42 6.28 -1.18 1.84
C GLY A 42 7.63 -1.43 2.50
N LEU A 43 7.94 -2.68 2.81
CA LEU A 43 9.22 -3.11 3.35
C LEU A 43 9.81 -4.20 2.46
N VAL A 44 10.96 -3.92 1.86
CA VAL A 44 11.70 -4.91 1.05
C VAL A 44 12.10 -6.09 1.94
N SER A 45 11.54 -7.27 1.65
CA SER A 45 11.87 -8.53 2.34
C SER A 45 12.91 -9.35 1.59
N THR A 46 13.01 -9.16 0.26
CA THR A 46 14.04 -9.75 -0.60
C THR A 46 14.53 -8.71 -1.60
N VAL A 47 15.86 -8.63 -1.81
CA VAL A 47 16.52 -7.63 -2.67
C VAL A 47 15.84 -7.49 -4.04
N ILE A 48 15.54 -6.25 -4.42
CA ILE A 48 15.01 -5.93 -5.74
C ILE A 48 16.16 -5.95 -6.76
N GLY A 49 15.96 -6.63 -7.88
CA GLY A 49 17.00 -6.78 -8.91
C GLY A 49 17.32 -5.47 -9.63
N ALA A 50 18.33 -5.53 -10.50
CA ALA A 50 18.90 -4.36 -11.18
C ALA A 50 18.13 -3.91 -12.44
N ASN A 51 17.00 -4.54 -12.76
CA ASN A 51 16.17 -4.13 -13.91
C ASN A 51 15.52 -2.77 -13.61
N VAL A 52 15.56 -1.86 -14.59
CA VAL A 52 14.85 -0.58 -14.49
C VAL A 52 13.36 -0.85 -14.28
N CYS A 53 12.85 -0.42 -13.14
CA CYS A 53 11.47 -0.66 -12.74
C CYS A 53 11.00 0.49 -11.85
N THR A 54 9.81 1.02 -12.13
CA THR A 54 9.15 1.96 -11.24
C THR A 54 7.97 1.29 -10.53
N CYS A 55 7.60 1.83 -9.38
CA CYS A 55 6.41 1.43 -8.63
C CYS A 55 5.48 2.64 -8.43
N THR A 56 4.18 2.42 -8.60
CA THR A 56 3.11 3.36 -8.20
C THR A 56 2.11 2.65 -7.30
N ILE A 57 1.51 3.40 -6.38
CA ILE A 57 0.36 2.92 -5.61
C ILE A 57 -0.92 3.43 -6.25
N GLN A 58 -1.83 2.51 -6.54
CA GLN A 58 -3.11 2.82 -7.16
C GLN A 58 -4.25 2.13 -6.42
N HIS A 59 -5.44 2.70 -6.54
CA HIS A 59 -6.66 2.09 -6.06
C HIS A 59 -7.63 1.88 -7.22
N ALA A 60 -7.94 0.61 -7.48
CA ALA A 60 -8.95 0.18 -8.43
C ALA A 60 -10.31 0.14 -7.70
N CYS A 61 -11.10 1.21 -7.82
CA CYS A 61 -12.45 1.29 -7.28
C CYS A 61 -13.39 0.35 -8.06
N THR A 62 -14.36 -0.27 -7.38
CA THR A 62 -15.37 -1.11 -8.06
C THR A 62 -16.62 -0.36 -8.50
N ALA A 63 -16.94 0.77 -7.86
CA ALA A 63 -18.18 1.51 -8.12
C ALA A 63 -18.07 3.02 -7.78
N PRO A 64 -18.07 3.91 -8.79
CA PRO A 64 -17.87 3.60 -10.22
C PRO A 64 -16.49 2.96 -10.45
N ALA A 65 -16.37 2.13 -11.48
CA ALA A 65 -15.10 1.49 -11.81
C ALA A 65 -14.11 2.54 -12.34
N ALA A 66 -12.99 2.69 -11.65
CA ALA A 66 -11.91 3.61 -12.03
C ALA A 66 -10.63 3.24 -11.29
N ASP A 67 -9.49 3.47 -11.95
CA ASP A 67 -8.17 3.38 -11.33
C ASP A 67 -7.70 4.77 -10.95
N ILE A 68 -7.35 4.95 -9.68
CA ILE A 68 -6.91 6.22 -9.12
C ILE A 68 -5.45 6.08 -8.68
N ALA A 69 -4.56 6.84 -9.29
CA ALA A 69 -3.19 6.95 -8.81
C ALA A 69 -3.19 7.68 -7.45
N LEU A 70 -2.67 7.00 -6.42
CA LEU A 70 -2.53 7.55 -5.07
C LEU A 70 -1.11 8.07 -4.81
N SER A 71 -0.17 7.73 -5.69
CA SER A 71 1.21 8.18 -5.62
C SER A 71 1.79 8.57 -6.97
N THR A 72 2.91 9.30 -6.95
CA THR A 72 3.81 9.40 -8.10
C THR A 72 4.56 8.09 -8.31
N ALA A 73 5.06 7.86 -9.53
CA ALA A 73 5.98 6.78 -9.81
C ALA A 73 7.35 7.07 -9.18
N VAL A 74 8.00 6.03 -8.63
CA VAL A 74 9.39 6.11 -8.17
C VAL A 74 10.18 4.90 -8.65
N ALA A 75 11.45 5.12 -8.95
CA ALA A 75 12.42 4.07 -9.24
C ALA A 75 12.59 3.16 -8.01
N ILE A 76 12.65 1.85 -8.24
CA ILE A 76 12.84 0.84 -7.19
C ILE A 76 14.05 -0.07 -7.45
N GLU A 77 14.76 0.13 -8.56
CA GLU A 77 15.91 -0.70 -8.91
C GLU A 77 17.05 -0.58 -7.89
N ASN A 78 17.64 -1.72 -7.51
CA ASN A 78 18.74 -1.83 -6.55
C ASN A 78 18.40 -1.44 -5.10
N ASP A 79 17.12 -1.35 -4.74
CA ASP A 79 16.74 -1.13 -3.36
C ASP A 79 17.23 -2.27 -2.45
N ALA A 80 18.04 -1.90 -1.44
CA ALA A 80 18.64 -2.83 -0.50
C ALA A 80 17.61 -3.36 0.52
N VAL A 81 17.94 -4.47 1.18
CA VAL A 81 17.12 -4.98 2.29
C VAL A 81 17.04 -3.93 3.39
N GLY A 82 15.82 -3.72 3.88
CA GLY A 82 15.54 -2.67 4.83
C GLY A 82 15.15 -1.35 4.16
N THR A 83 15.09 -1.21 2.83
CA THR A 83 14.47 -0.01 2.26
C THR A 83 13.00 0.10 2.67
N THR A 84 12.58 1.27 3.15
CA THR A 84 11.19 1.59 3.49
C THR A 84 10.60 2.54 2.46
N TYR A 85 9.42 2.21 1.95
CA TYR A 85 8.64 3.09 1.10
C TYR A 85 7.52 3.75 1.90
N TYR A 86 7.35 5.07 1.72
CA TYR A 86 6.29 5.86 2.34
C TYR A 86 5.89 7.03 1.43
N ILE A 87 4.84 7.74 1.83
CA ILE A 87 4.35 8.94 1.14
C ILE A 87 4.80 10.19 1.88
N SER A 88 5.54 11.05 1.17
CA SER A 88 6.23 12.19 1.77
C SER A 88 5.55 13.55 1.58
N ASN A 89 4.47 13.66 0.78
CA ASN A 89 3.73 14.92 0.55
C ASN A 89 2.24 14.71 0.19
N ALA A 90 1.41 15.73 0.42
CA ALA A 90 -0.06 15.77 0.36
C ALA A 90 -0.66 16.16 -1.02
N ALA A 91 0.14 16.42 -2.05
CA ALA A 91 -0.34 16.28 -3.44
C ALA A 91 -0.50 14.79 -3.76
N LEU A 92 -0.57 14.35 -5.03
CA LEU A 92 -0.34 12.93 -5.35
C LEU A 92 0.85 12.45 -4.52
N GLY A 93 0.64 11.44 -3.68
CA GLY A 93 1.60 11.10 -2.65
C GLY A 93 2.97 10.86 -3.27
N VAL A 94 4.02 11.54 -2.81
CA VAL A 94 5.35 11.27 -3.37
C VAL A 94 5.85 9.96 -2.77
N PHE A 95 5.81 8.88 -3.57
CA PHE A 95 6.29 7.57 -3.15
C PHE A 95 7.82 7.62 -3.09
N THR A 96 8.38 7.43 -1.90
CA THR A 96 9.82 7.68 -1.67
C THR A 96 10.49 6.44 -1.07
N PRO A 97 11.46 5.80 -1.75
CA PRO A 97 12.32 4.78 -1.16
C PRO A 97 13.32 5.44 -0.20
N ILE A 98 13.53 4.83 0.96
CA ILE A 98 14.61 5.19 1.89
C ILE A 98 15.36 3.93 2.27
N THR A 99 16.66 3.88 1.94
CA THR A 99 17.54 2.73 2.20
C THR A 99 17.74 2.43 3.68
N ALA A 100 17.74 3.46 4.53
CA ALA A 100 17.70 3.27 5.97
C ALA A 100 16.27 2.88 6.37
N GLY A 101 16.04 1.64 6.79
CA GLY A 101 14.69 1.10 7.06
C GLY A 101 13.88 1.72 8.17
N SER A 102 14.37 2.80 8.75
CA SER A 102 13.68 3.65 9.69
C SER A 102 13.39 5.00 9.02
N VAL A 103 12.12 5.41 9.07
CA VAL A 103 11.66 6.69 8.52
C VAL A 103 11.04 7.54 9.63
N ILE A 104 11.36 8.84 9.64
CA ILE A 104 10.57 9.82 10.37
C ILE A 104 9.37 10.13 9.49
N ILE A 105 8.19 9.68 9.91
CA ILE A 105 6.95 9.89 9.17
C ILE A 105 6.58 11.38 9.31
N PRO A 106 6.52 12.16 8.21
CA PRO A 106 6.04 13.53 8.29
C PRO A 106 4.56 13.51 8.69
N ALA A 107 4.15 14.44 9.55
CA ALA A 107 2.78 14.53 10.08
C ALA A 107 1.69 14.81 9.03
N LEU A 108 2.02 14.78 7.73
CA LEU A 108 1.20 15.23 6.60
C LEU A 108 0.91 14.14 5.56
N MET A 109 0.91 12.85 5.92
CA MET A 109 0.18 11.91 5.07
C MET A 109 -1.29 12.29 5.10
N LEU A 110 -1.80 12.84 4.00
CA LEU A 110 -3.25 12.96 3.84
C LEU A 110 -3.84 11.56 3.92
N PRO A 111 -4.79 11.31 4.81
CA PRO A 111 -5.39 10.00 4.90
C PRO A 111 -6.15 9.71 3.61
N TRP A 112 -6.00 8.51 3.07
CA TRP A 112 -6.78 8.12 1.90
C TRP A 112 -8.15 7.63 2.32
N LEU A 113 -9.19 8.25 1.77
CA LEU A 113 -10.52 7.70 1.81
C LEU A 113 -10.63 6.66 0.67
N LEU A 114 -10.59 5.38 1.03
CA LEU A 114 -10.74 4.31 0.05
C LEU A 114 -12.15 3.73 0.14
N THR A 115 -12.83 3.62 -1.00
CA THR A 115 -14.11 2.93 -1.15
C THR A 115 -13.86 1.44 -1.46
N PRO A 116 -14.91 0.61 -1.57
CA PRO A 116 -14.73 -0.77 -2.00
C PRO A 116 -13.98 -0.86 -3.34
N GLY A 117 -12.99 -1.74 -3.36
CA GLY A 117 -11.98 -1.79 -4.42
C GLY A 117 -10.71 -2.49 -3.96
N THR A 118 -9.68 -2.43 -4.79
CA THR A 118 -8.39 -3.06 -4.50
C THR A 118 -7.31 -2.00 -4.46
N LEU A 119 -6.55 -1.95 -3.37
CA LEU A 119 -5.30 -1.20 -3.29
C LEU A 119 -4.19 -2.04 -3.91
N GLN A 120 -3.40 -1.46 -4.80
CA GLN A 120 -2.45 -2.18 -5.65
C GLN A 120 -1.10 -1.47 -5.70
N ALA A 121 -0.04 -2.25 -5.86
CA ALA A 121 1.26 -1.76 -6.33
C ALA A 121 1.41 -2.13 -7.80
N THR A 122 1.70 -1.15 -8.64
CA THR A 122 1.89 -1.34 -10.07
C THR A 122 3.35 -1.14 -10.43
N PHE A 123 3.94 -2.18 -11.01
CA PHE A 123 5.34 -2.22 -11.42
C PHE A 123 5.47 -2.07 -12.93
N SER A 124 6.35 -1.17 -13.39
CA SER A 124 6.50 -0.88 -14.82
C SER A 124 7.22 -1.97 -15.62
N ALA A 125 7.91 -2.89 -14.95
CA ALA A 125 8.67 -3.97 -15.55
C ALA A 125 8.81 -5.14 -14.57
N ALA A 126 9.12 -6.33 -15.10
CA ALA A 126 9.44 -7.48 -14.26
C ALA A 126 10.80 -7.32 -13.58
N ASN A 127 10.86 -7.59 -12.29
CA ASN A 127 12.08 -7.59 -11.49
C ASN A 127 12.10 -8.78 -10.50
N THR A 128 13.24 -9.08 -9.88
CA THR A 128 13.30 -10.06 -8.77
C THR A 128 13.04 -9.37 -7.43
N GLY A 129 12.93 -10.16 -6.36
CA GLY A 129 12.77 -9.65 -5.00
C GLY A 129 11.32 -9.69 -4.53
N ALA A 130 11.07 -9.11 -3.36
CA ALA A 130 9.77 -9.16 -2.71
C ALA A 130 9.60 -7.98 -1.74
N ILE A 131 8.39 -7.44 -1.68
CA ILE A 131 8.00 -6.35 -0.79
C ILE A 131 6.84 -6.84 0.08
N ARG A 132 6.94 -6.68 1.40
CA ARG A 132 5.81 -6.85 2.33
C ARG A 132 5.12 -5.53 2.51
N TRP A 133 3.79 -5.54 2.49
CA TRP A 133 3.00 -4.32 2.55
C TRP A 133 2.20 -4.27 3.84
N PHE A 134 2.14 -3.08 4.43
CA PHE A 134 1.44 -2.82 5.68
C PHE A 134 0.47 -1.67 5.49
N ILE A 135 -0.74 -1.82 6.00
CA ILE A 135 -1.76 -0.78 6.00
C ILE A 135 -2.27 -0.56 7.42
N VAL A 136 -2.35 0.70 7.82
CA VAL A 136 -3.02 1.14 9.05
C VAL A 136 -4.24 1.94 8.66
N TYR A 137 -5.42 1.55 9.14
CA TYR A 137 -6.68 2.12 8.69
C TYR A 137 -7.75 2.16 9.79
N LYS A 138 -8.77 3.00 9.57
CA LYS A 138 -10.01 3.04 10.34
C LYS A 138 -11.17 2.62 9.45
N MET A 139 -12.02 1.73 9.94
CA MET A 139 -13.30 1.44 9.31
C MET A 139 -14.26 2.62 9.49
N LEU A 140 -14.86 3.11 8.40
CA LEU A 140 -15.83 4.21 8.43
C LEU A 140 -17.29 3.75 8.39
N SER A 141 -17.53 2.47 8.09
CA SER A 141 -18.83 1.81 8.16
C SER A 141 -18.72 0.53 8.99
N GLN A 142 -19.83 0.14 9.61
CA GLN A 142 -19.93 -1.09 10.40
C GLN A 142 -19.78 -2.38 9.56
N HIS A 143 -19.84 -2.25 8.24
CA HIS A 143 -19.70 -3.36 7.31
C HIS A 143 -18.35 -3.34 6.60
N SER A 144 -17.57 -2.26 6.70
CA SER A 144 -16.26 -2.16 6.07
C SER A 144 -15.37 -3.33 6.48
N ARG A 145 -14.64 -3.87 5.52
CA ARG A 145 -13.71 -4.98 5.75
C ARG A 145 -12.49 -4.77 4.86
N VAL A 146 -11.31 -5.10 5.38
CA VAL A 146 -10.07 -5.18 4.60
C VAL A 146 -9.52 -6.60 4.67
N GLU A 147 -9.08 -7.11 3.53
CA GLU A 147 -8.39 -8.40 3.39
C GLU A 147 -7.04 -8.17 2.72
N ALA A 148 -6.00 -8.87 3.17
CA ALA A 148 -4.76 -8.94 2.42
C ALA A 148 -5.04 -9.79 1.17
N ALA A 149 -4.63 -9.30 0.01
CA ALA A 149 -4.69 -10.10 -1.20
C ALA A 149 -3.72 -11.29 -1.11
N ALA A 150 -4.06 -12.35 -1.84
CA ALA A 150 -3.31 -13.61 -1.89
C ALA A 150 -2.32 -13.65 -3.06
#